data_AF-A0A9X3ZMB7-F1
#
_entry.id   AF-A0A9X3ZMB7-F1
#
_cell.length_a   1.000
_cell.length_b   1.000
_cell.length_c   1.000
_cell.angle_alpha   90.00
_cell.angle_beta   90.00
_cell.angle_gamma   90.00
#
_symmetry.space_group_name_H-M   'P 1'
#
loop_
_entity.id
_entity.type
_entity.pdbx_description
1 polymer ?
#
loop_
_entity_poly.entity_id
_entity_poly.type
_entity_poly.pdbx_seq_one_letter_code
_entity_poly.pdbx_strand_id
1 'polypeptide(L)' 'SQPCVCCGKQADDPHHLINQGGGIMGSKADDMDCIPLCRIHHNELHKNVKEFERKYGSQVELWHKFFLHSIKIGALEVS' A
#
# COMPACT_ATOMS: atom_id res chain seq x y z
N SER A 1 -8.13 11.55 -4.14
CA SER A 1 -7.31 10.38 -4.47
C SER A 1 -5.92 10.57 -3.88
N GLN A 2 -5.26 9.49 -3.46
CA GLN A 2 -3.90 9.56 -2.88
C GLN A 2 -2.83 9.38 -3.98
N PRO A 3 -1.62 9.94 -3.82
CA PRO A 3 -0.51 9.68 -4.74
C PRO A 3 0.02 8.25 -4.54
N CYS A 4 0.46 7.63 -5.63
CA CYS A 4 1.09 6.32 -5.63
C CYS A 4 2.38 6.36 -4.81
N VAL A 5 2.54 5.45 -3.85
CA VAL A 5 3.74 5.38 -2.99
C VAL A 5 5.03 5.09 -3.76
N CYS A 6 4.95 4.51 -4.95
CA CYS A 6 6.12 4.19 -5.77
C CYS A 6 6.58 5.36 -6.66
N CYS A 7 5.64 6.18 -7.17
CA CYS A 7 5.98 7.16 -8.22
C CYS A 7 5.26 8.52 -8.13
N GLY A 8 4.40 8.73 -7.12
CA GLY A 8 3.69 9.98 -6.89
C GLY A 8 2.52 10.28 -7.83
N LYS A 9 2.35 9.53 -8.93
CA LYS A 9 1.17 9.66 -9.82
C LYS A 9 -0.12 9.28 -9.07
N GLN A 10 -1.26 9.81 -9.50
CA GLN A 10 -2.56 9.47 -8.90
C GLN A 10 -2.76 7.95 -8.82
N ALA A 11 -3.10 7.45 -7.63
CA ALA A 11 -3.54 6.08 -7.43
C ALA A 11 -4.97 5.88 -7.94
N ASP A 12 -5.25 4.67 -8.43
CA ASP A 12 -6.57 4.31 -8.96
C ASP A 12 -7.47 3.73 -7.86
N ASP A 13 -6.96 2.70 -7.18
CA ASP A 13 -7.67 1.99 -6.12
C ASP A 13 -6.70 1.58 -4.98
N PRO A 14 -7.18 1.43 -3.73
CA PRO A 14 -6.35 0.95 -2.62
C PRO A 14 -5.88 -0.49 -2.86
N HIS A 15 -4.57 -0.73 -2.71
CA HIS A 15 -4.01 -2.08 -2.75
C HIS A 15 -3.85 -2.61 -1.33
N HIS A 16 -4.52 -3.72 -0.99
CA HIS A 16 -4.36 -4.36 0.31
C HIS A 16 -3.07 -5.20 0.35
N LEU A 17 -2.33 -5.12 1.46
CA LEU A 17 -1.06 -5.82 1.63
C LEU A 17 -1.25 -7.34 1.49
N ILE A 18 -0.49 -7.96 0.58
CA ILE A 18 -0.53 -9.41 0.37
C ILE A 18 0.26 -10.12 1.47
N ASN A 19 -0.33 -11.17 2.06
CA ASN A 19 0.29 -12.03 3.08
C ASN A 19 0.76 -11.32 4.37
N GLN A 20 0.24 -10.12 4.68
CA GLN A 20 0.68 -9.31 5.83
C GLN A 20 -0.41 -9.05 6.89
N GLY A 21 -1.62 -9.56 6.69
CA GLY A 21 -2.66 -9.60 7.73
C GLY A 21 -2.74 -10.99 8.35
N GLY A 22 -3.11 -11.08 9.63
CA GLY A 22 -3.56 -12.34 10.28
C GLY A 22 -4.86 -12.92 9.69
N GLY A 23 -5.12 -12.66 8.41
CA GLY A 23 -6.30 -13.06 7.68
C GLY A 23 -6.19 -14.50 7.24
N ILE A 24 -6.95 -15.35 7.92
CA ILE A 24 -7.44 -16.61 7.38
C ILE A 24 -8.05 -16.28 6.01
N MET A 25 -7.70 -17.07 4.99
CA MET A 25 -8.27 -16.94 3.65
C MET A 25 -9.79 -16.75 3.73
N GLY A 26 -10.28 -15.53 3.47
CA GLY A 26 -11.70 -15.15 3.61
C GLY A 26 -12.04 -14.06 4.65
N SER A 27 -11.10 -13.53 5.44
CA SER A 27 -11.38 -12.36 6.30
C SER A 27 -11.29 -11.04 5.51
N LYS A 28 -12.21 -10.11 5.78
CA LYS A 28 -12.15 -8.72 5.26
C LYS A 28 -10.88 -8.06 5.78
N ALA A 29 -10.00 -7.59 4.89
CA ALA A 29 -8.85 -6.78 5.28
C ALA A 29 -9.36 -5.50 5.96
N ASP A 30 -8.67 -5.05 7.02
CA ASP A 30 -8.95 -3.73 7.59
C ASP A 30 -8.59 -2.68 6.54
N ASP A 31 -9.39 -1.61 6.42
CA ASP A 31 -9.16 -0.51 5.47
C ASP A 31 -7.80 0.16 5.73
N MET A 32 -7.24 -0.05 6.92
CA MET A 32 -5.92 0.42 7.33
C MET A 32 -4.76 -0.35 6.68
N ASP A 33 -4.96 -1.59 6.20
CA ASP A 33 -3.90 -2.43 5.62
C ASP A 33 -3.75 -2.25 4.10
N CYS A 34 -3.83 -1.00 3.63
CA CYS A 34 -3.73 -0.67 2.20
C CYS A 34 -2.65 0.38 1.87
N ILE A 35 -2.11 0.29 0.65
CA ILE A 35 -1.21 1.27 0.06
C ILE A 35 -1.80 1.83 -1.24
N PRO A 36 -1.65 3.14 -1.50
CA PRO A 36 -2.11 3.71 -2.75
C PRO A 36 -1.14 3.37 -3.88
N LEU A 37 -1.61 2.69 -4.93
CA LEU A 37 -0.84 2.38 -6.14
C LEU A 37 -1.56 2.87 -7.39
N CYS A 38 -0.82 3.36 -8.37
CA CYS A 38 -1.36 3.55 -9.72
C CYS A 38 -1.47 2.19 -10.43
N ARG A 39 -2.35 2.07 -11.44
CA ARG A 39 -2.64 0.82 -12.17
C ARG A 39 -1.38 0.07 -12.61
N ILE A 40 -0.35 0.80 -13.05
CA ILE A 40 0.91 0.23 -13.52
C ILE A 40 1.62 -0.54 -12.39
N HIS A 41 1.83 0.11 -11.25
CA HIS A 41 2.50 -0.50 -10.10
C HIS A 41 1.62 -1.54 -9.42
N HIS A 42 0.29 -1.33 -9.41
CA HIS A 42 -0.65 -2.29 -8.89
C HIS A 42 -0.58 -3.61 -9.68
N ASN A 43 -0.58 -3.54 -11.01
CA ASN A 43 -0.44 -4.71 -11.87
C ASN A 43 0.97 -5.33 -11.78
N GLU A 44 2.03 -4.51 -11.67
CA GLU A 44 3.41 -5.00 -11.49
C GLU A 44 3.54 -5.84 -10.21
N LEU A 45 2.94 -5.37 -9.11
CA LEU A 45 2.90 -6.07 -7.83
C LEU A 45 2.16 -7.40 -7.94
N HIS A 46 0.94 -7.40 -8.48
CA HIS A 46 0.15 -8.63 -8.65
C HIS A 46 0.80 -9.63 -9.61
N LYS A 47 1.57 -9.15 -10.60
CA LYS A 47 2.30 -10.03 -11.52
C LYS A 47 3.45 -10.75 -10.83
N ASN A 48 4.21 -10.06 -9.98
CA ASN A 48 5.34 -10.66 -9.27
C ASN A 48 5.71 -9.83 -8.02
N VAL A 49 5.16 -10.24 -6.87
CA VAL A 49 5.40 -9.57 -5.57
C VAL A 49 6.89 -9.47 -5.26
N LYS A 50 7.64 -10.57 -5.41
CA LYS A 50 9.07 -10.60 -5.05
C LYS A 50 9.91 -9.64 -5.89
N GLU A 51 9.63 -9.56 -7.19
CA GLU A 51 10.33 -8.64 -8.08
C GLU A 51 9.95 -7.19 -7.82
N PHE A 52 8.67 -6.93 -7.58
CA PHE A 52 8.18 -5.62 -7.19
C PHE A 52 8.83 -5.13 -5.90
N GLU A 53 8.83 -5.95 -4.85
CA GLU A 53 9.38 -5.60 -3.54
C GLU A 53 10.89 -5.36 -3.61
N ARG A 54 11.61 -6.11 -4.44
CA ARG A 54 13.03 -5.85 -4.71
C ARG A 54 13.28 -4.49 -5.35
N LYS A 55 12.33 -3.97 -6.13
CA LYS A 55 12.47 -2.72 -6.89
C LYS A 55 12.04 -1.49 -6.10
N TYR A 56 10.99 -1.58 -5.29
CA TYR A 56 10.38 -0.43 -4.62
C TYR A 56 10.47 -0.48 -3.08
N GLY A 57 10.90 -1.61 -2.51
CA GLY A 57 10.79 -1.92 -1.09
C GLY A 57 9.60 -2.83 -0.81
N SER A 58 9.61 -3.47 0.36
CA SER A 58 8.53 -4.34 0.80
C SER A 58 7.18 -3.59 0.88
N GLN A 59 6.09 -4.33 0.75
CA GLN A 59 4.75 -3.77 0.91
C GLN A 59 4.58 -3.08 2.28
N VAL A 60 5.16 -3.64 3.34
CA VAL A 60 5.15 -3.07 4.70
C VAL A 60 5.91 -1.75 4.77
N GLU A 61 7.10 -1.66 4.18
CA GLU A 61 7.87 -0.40 4.15
C GLU A 61 7.12 0.70 3.39
N LEU A 62 6.46 0.34 2.29
CA LEU A 62 5.63 1.27 1.52
C LEU A 62 4.40 1.73 2.33
N TRP A 63 3.79 0.83 3.09
CA TRP A 63 2.71 1.16 4.02
C TRP A 63 3.17 2.08 5.14
N HIS A 64 4.29 1.78 5.81
CA HIS A 64 4.86 2.66 6.83
C HIS A 64 5.13 4.07 6.30
N LYS A 65 5.68 4.18 5.08
CA LYS A 65 5.90 5.48 4.42
C LYS A 65 4.59 6.24 4.20
N PHE A 66 3.57 5.56 3.70
CA PHE A 66 2.26 6.16 3.49
C PHE A 66 1.59 6.56 4.81
N PHE A 67 1.57 5.67 5.79
CA PHE A 67 0.98 5.91 7.11
C PHE A 67 1.62 7.12 7.80
N LEU A 68 2.96 7.20 7.83
CA LEU A 68 3.67 8.34 8.38
C LEU A 68 3.40 9.63 7.60
N HIS A 69 3.23 9.56 6.27
CA HIS A 69 2.84 10.72 5.48
C HIS A 69 1.44 11.20 5.85
N SER A 70 0.47 10.28 6.00
CA SER A 70 -0.90 10.59 6.41
C SER A 70 -0.96 11.28 7.78
N ILE A 71 -0.10 10.89 8.73
CA ILE A 71 0.04 11.60 10.01
C ILE A 71 0.62 13.00 9.80
N LYS A 72 1.71 13.13 9.03
CA LYS A 72 2.40 14.42 8.81
C LYS A 72 1.51 15.48 8.17
N ILE A 73 0.57 15.07 7.31
CA ILE A 73 -0.37 16.00 6.67
C ILE A 73 -1.65 16.23 7.49
N GLY A 74 -1.76 15.63 8.68
CA GLY A 74 -2.95 15.72 9.54
C GLY A 74 -4.16 14.95 9.02
N ALA A 75 -3.98 14.00 8.09
CA ALA A 75 -5.06 13.15 7.60
C ALA A 75 -5.40 12.01 8.56
N LEU A 76 -4.46 11.64 9.43
CA LEU A 76 -4.64 10.71 10.54
C LEU A 76 -4.11 11.34 11.82
N GLU A 77 -4.93 11.35 12.86
CA GLU A 77 -4.51 11.71 14.22
C GLU A 77 -4.25 10.43 15.00
N VAL A 78 -3.06 10.33 15.61
CA VAL A 78 -2.73 9.25 16.55
C VAL A 78 -2.81 9.84 17.95
N SER A 79 -3.91 9.57 18.66
CA SER A 79 -4.15 9.99 20.04
C SER A 79 -3.58 9.00 21.04
#